data_AF-A0A3P7DZD5-F1
#
_entry.id   AF-A0A3P7DZD5-F1
#
_cell.length_a   1.000
_cell.length_b   1.000
_cell.length_c   1.000
_cell.angle_alpha   90.00
_cell.angle_beta   90.00
_cell.angle_gamma   90.00
#
_symmetry.space_group_name_H-M   'P 1'
#
loop_
_entity.id
_entity.type
_entity.pdbx_description
1 polymer ?
#
loop_
_entity_poly.entity_id
_entity_poly.type
_entity_poly.pdbx_seq_one_letter_code
_entity_poly.pdbx_strand_id
1 'polypeptide(L)'
;MVIPVVVMLDDRKLYKYATYLSKCSREAIDYGKCVGEKAGKVTHLACQQEFLLLLDCVEKQVKRYKRAKRIISIYRHNFNLEPPYQVLLDGTFAMAALQNKINLREQMPKYLNAEVDIRVTSCVLKELEELGSALYGALHICKQFDVESCPHKPVRTAVECIKHMARRMKRRATYFFATQDNELTEALKQIPGVPILFIKYNAILIDKPSEITIQEIEKPKDQLTEINELKKAIFGEDEKPRRKRKRPKGPNPLSVKKKKKKIQLTSIQPAAKTSRKRRRKKKTEREEQ
;
A
#
# COMPACT_ATOMS: atom_id res chain seq x y z
N MET A 1 34.88 -13.26 -9.91
CA MET A 1 33.72 -13.28 -9.00
C MET A 1 32.49 -12.93 -9.81
N VAL A 2 31.43 -13.74 -9.79
CA VAL A 2 30.17 -13.39 -10.47
C VAL A 2 29.30 -12.60 -9.50
N ILE A 3 29.26 -11.28 -9.66
CA ILE A 3 28.17 -10.49 -9.06
C ILE A 3 26.89 -10.97 -9.74
N PRO A 4 25.84 -11.38 -8.99
CA PRO A 4 24.55 -11.65 -9.59
C PRO A 4 23.97 -10.31 -10.07
N VAL A 5 24.20 -9.97 -11.34
CA VAL A 5 23.58 -8.82 -12.00
C VAL A 5 22.08 -9.05 -11.92
N VAL A 6 21.42 -8.30 -11.04
CA VAL A 6 19.99 -8.47 -10.75
C VAL A 6 19.22 -8.23 -12.04
N VAL A 7 18.55 -9.29 -12.51
CA VAL A 7 17.75 -9.33 -13.74
C VAL A 7 16.94 -8.05 -13.87
N MET A 8 17.07 -7.36 -15.01
CA MET A 8 16.53 -6.02 -15.26
C MET A 8 15.15 -5.80 -14.65
N LEU A 9 15.13 -5.17 -13.47
CA LEU A 9 13.91 -4.72 -12.81
C LEU A 9 13.55 -3.38 -13.46
N ASP A 10 12.35 -3.25 -14.04
CA ASP A 10 11.85 -1.99 -14.61
C ASP A 10 12.23 -0.80 -13.70
N ASP A 11 12.67 0.33 -14.25
CA ASP A 11 13.20 1.45 -13.45
C ASP A 11 12.21 1.89 -12.37
N ARG A 12 10.92 1.79 -12.67
CA ARG A 12 9.78 2.00 -11.76
C ARG A 12 9.77 1.10 -10.51
N LYS A 13 10.54 0.01 -10.46
CA LYS A 13 10.80 -0.85 -9.29
C LYS A 13 12.04 -0.35 -8.54
N LEU A 14 13.14 -0.06 -9.24
CA LEU A 14 14.38 0.49 -8.69
C LEU A 14 14.15 1.83 -7.96
N TYR A 15 13.48 2.80 -8.60
CA TYR A 15 13.14 4.09 -7.96
C TYR A 15 12.30 3.92 -6.69
N LYS A 16 11.39 2.92 -6.63
CA LYS A 16 10.63 2.62 -5.40
C LYS A 16 11.51 2.01 -4.33
N TYR A 17 12.44 1.12 -4.69
CA TYR A 17 13.39 0.57 -3.74
C TYR A 17 14.30 1.64 -3.14
N ALA A 18 14.76 2.60 -3.95
CA ALA A 18 15.55 3.75 -3.48
C ALA A 18 14.80 4.59 -2.43
N THR A 19 13.50 4.87 -2.62
CA THR A 19 12.73 5.62 -1.60
C THR A 19 12.56 4.82 -0.30
N TYR A 20 12.41 3.49 -0.35
CA TYR A 20 12.36 2.65 0.85
C TYR A 20 13.73 2.55 1.56
N LEU A 21 14.82 2.39 0.80
CA LEU A 21 16.19 2.38 1.34
C LEU A 21 16.54 3.71 2.04
N SER A 22 16.12 4.86 1.49
CA SER A 22 16.29 6.17 2.15
C SER A 22 15.59 6.30 3.51
N LYS A 23 14.67 5.38 3.84
CA LYS A 23 13.98 5.29 5.13
C LYS A 23 14.53 4.21 6.07
N CYS A 24 15.46 3.40 5.59
CA CYS A 24 16.22 2.40 6.35
C CYS A 24 17.70 2.81 6.40
N SER A 25 17.95 4.10 6.67
CA SER A 25 19.28 4.69 6.52
C SER A 25 20.27 4.21 7.57
N ARG A 26 19.81 3.82 8.77
CA ARG A 26 20.67 3.23 9.81
C ARG A 26 21.10 1.83 9.40
N GLU A 27 20.13 1.00 9.05
CA GLU A 27 20.29 -0.38 8.60
C GLU A 27 21.16 -0.46 7.33
N ALA A 28 21.02 0.51 6.42
CA ALA A 28 21.85 0.62 5.22
C ALA A 28 23.28 1.08 5.52
N ILE A 29 23.47 2.00 6.49
CA ILE A 29 24.80 2.40 6.97
C ILE A 29 25.49 1.22 7.67
N ASP A 30 24.79 0.47 8.51
CA ASP A 30 25.39 -0.62 9.30
C ASP A 30 25.73 -1.84 8.42
N TYR A 31 24.88 -2.17 7.43
CA TYR A 31 25.26 -3.11 6.36
C TYR A 31 26.46 -2.59 5.55
N GLY A 32 26.50 -1.29 5.22
CA GLY A 32 27.61 -0.64 4.52
C GLY A 32 28.94 -0.72 5.27
N LYS A 33 28.94 -0.48 6.60
CA LYS A 33 30.11 -0.65 7.47
C LYS A 33 30.62 -2.08 7.42
N CYS A 34 29.74 -3.07 7.63
CA CYS A 34 30.11 -4.48 7.60
C CYS A 34 30.78 -4.88 6.28
N VAL A 35 30.22 -4.45 5.15
CA VAL A 35 30.77 -4.72 3.81
C VAL A 35 32.13 -4.01 3.61
N GLY A 36 32.30 -2.80 4.15
CA GLY A 36 33.57 -2.06 4.12
C GLY A 36 34.66 -2.70 4.97
N GLU A 37 34.37 -3.03 6.23
CA GLU A 37 35.29 -3.69 7.18
C GLU A 37 35.78 -5.05 6.67
N LYS A 38 34.93 -5.78 5.95
CA LYS A 38 35.21 -7.12 5.42
C LYS A 38 35.67 -7.10 3.96
N ALA A 39 35.90 -5.93 3.37
CA ALA A 39 36.41 -5.78 2.01
C ALA A 39 37.74 -6.52 1.82
N GLY A 40 37.83 -7.36 0.79
CA GLY A 40 38.97 -8.26 0.57
C GLY A 40 38.90 -9.62 1.30
N LYS A 41 37.99 -9.81 2.26
CA LYS A 41 37.76 -11.09 2.96
C LYS A 41 36.28 -11.52 3.00
N VAL A 42 35.45 -11.00 2.10
CA VAL A 42 33.99 -11.28 2.07
C VAL A 42 33.72 -12.75 1.72
N THR A 43 33.57 -13.59 2.74
CA THR A 43 33.00 -14.93 2.61
C THR A 43 31.49 -14.85 2.36
N HIS A 44 30.91 -15.90 1.78
CA HIS A 44 29.47 -16.01 1.67
C HIS A 44 28.83 -15.94 3.08
N LEU A 45 27.78 -15.14 3.24
CA LEU A 45 27.08 -14.82 4.51
C LEU A 45 27.80 -13.88 5.49
N ALA A 46 28.99 -13.33 5.18
CA ALA A 46 29.79 -12.53 6.13
C ALA A 46 29.12 -11.27 6.73
N CYS A 47 28.10 -10.73 6.05
CA CYS A 47 27.25 -9.59 6.49
C CYS A 47 25.75 -9.94 6.44
N GLN A 48 25.39 -11.21 6.69
CA GLN A 48 24.01 -11.66 6.53
C GLN A 48 23.06 -11.04 7.56
N GLN A 49 23.51 -10.76 8.79
CA GLN A 49 22.63 -10.27 9.86
C GLN A 49 22.19 -8.83 9.59
N GLU A 50 23.14 -7.98 9.24
CA GLU A 50 22.96 -6.58 8.86
C GLU A 50 22.10 -6.47 7.59
N PHE A 51 22.31 -7.37 6.62
CA PHE A 51 21.49 -7.46 5.42
C PHE A 51 20.04 -7.88 5.71
N LEU A 52 19.82 -8.84 6.62
CA LEU A 52 18.47 -9.26 7.03
C LEU A 52 17.72 -8.15 7.78
N LEU A 53 18.40 -7.37 8.63
CA LEU A 53 17.82 -6.19 9.29
C LEU A 53 17.41 -5.11 8.27
N LEU A 54 18.27 -4.84 7.28
CA LEU A 54 17.97 -3.93 6.17
C LEU A 54 16.76 -4.42 5.35
N LEU A 55 16.69 -5.71 5.03
CA LEU A 55 15.55 -6.31 4.31
C LEU A 55 14.24 -6.20 5.10
N ASP A 56 14.24 -6.50 6.40
CA ASP A 56 13.04 -6.37 7.24
C ASP A 56 12.58 -4.91 7.36
N CYS A 57 13.50 -3.96 7.53
CA CYS A 57 13.15 -2.54 7.49
C CYS A 57 12.52 -2.16 6.13
N VAL A 58 13.14 -2.56 5.01
CA VAL A 58 12.61 -2.26 3.66
C VAL A 58 11.25 -2.92 3.46
N GLU A 59 11.05 -4.16 3.91
CA GLU A 59 9.74 -4.81 3.90
C GLU A 59 8.69 -4.05 4.74
N LYS A 60 9.05 -3.56 5.93
CA LYS A 60 8.18 -2.73 6.78
C LYS A 60 7.78 -1.44 6.06
N GLN A 61 8.72 -0.76 5.39
CA GLN A 61 8.39 0.42 4.56
C GLN A 61 7.49 0.03 3.37
N VAL A 62 7.81 -1.03 2.63
CA VAL A 62 6.99 -1.56 1.52
C VAL A 62 5.55 -1.86 1.99
N LYS A 63 5.38 -2.47 3.16
CA LYS A 63 4.07 -2.76 3.78
C LYS A 63 3.34 -1.47 4.15
N ARG A 64 4.02 -0.49 4.76
CA ARG A 64 3.51 0.85 5.09
C ARG A 64 3.03 1.63 3.86
N TYR A 65 3.82 1.70 2.80
CA TYR A 65 3.47 2.39 1.55
C TYR A 65 2.36 1.68 0.78
N LYS A 66 2.33 0.33 0.74
CA LYS A 66 1.21 -0.44 0.19
C LYS A 66 -0.10 -0.19 0.94
N ARG A 67 -0.06 -0.10 2.28
CA ARG A 67 -1.23 0.27 3.11
C ARG A 67 -1.70 1.69 2.79
N ALA A 68 -0.80 2.67 2.76
CA ALA A 68 -1.12 4.06 2.44
C ALA A 68 -1.82 4.18 1.07
N LYS A 69 -1.24 3.59 0.02
CA LYS A 69 -1.83 3.61 -1.33
C LYS A 69 -3.23 3.01 -1.37
N ARG A 70 -3.50 1.89 -0.68
CA ARG A 70 -4.85 1.29 -0.62
C ARG A 70 -5.86 2.27 -0.01
N ILE A 71 -5.51 2.88 1.12
CA ILE A 71 -6.40 3.81 1.84
C ILE A 71 -6.67 5.05 0.99
N ILE A 72 -5.64 5.66 0.39
CA ILE A 72 -5.79 6.81 -0.51
C ILE A 72 -6.66 6.45 -1.73
N SER A 73 -6.58 5.22 -2.26
CA SER A 73 -7.47 4.76 -3.34
C SER A 73 -8.94 4.75 -2.91
N ILE A 74 -9.25 4.34 -1.68
CA ILE A 74 -10.63 4.33 -1.15
C ILE A 74 -11.20 5.76 -1.13
N TYR A 75 -10.43 6.75 -0.67
CA TYR A 75 -10.86 8.14 -0.68
C TYR A 75 -10.93 8.74 -2.09
N ARG A 76 -10.00 8.42 -3.00
CA ARG A 76 -10.05 8.81 -4.42
C ARG A 76 -11.37 8.37 -5.08
N HIS A 77 -11.74 7.10 -4.96
CA HIS A 77 -12.89 6.53 -5.67
C HIS A 77 -14.27 6.88 -5.08
N ASN A 78 -14.33 7.32 -3.82
CA ASN A 78 -15.62 7.54 -3.12
C ASN A 78 -15.87 8.97 -2.67
N PHE A 79 -14.82 9.78 -2.50
CA PHE A 79 -14.91 11.15 -1.97
C PHE A 79 -14.19 12.17 -2.86
N ASN A 80 -13.95 11.82 -4.14
CA ASN A 80 -13.35 12.69 -5.16
C ASN A 80 -12.05 13.38 -4.70
N LEU A 81 -11.19 12.63 -4.00
CA LEU A 81 -9.95 13.14 -3.40
C LEU A 81 -8.81 13.23 -4.43
N GLU A 82 -8.69 14.36 -5.10
CA GLU A 82 -7.71 14.65 -6.15
C GLU A 82 -6.54 15.53 -5.66
N PRO A 83 -5.33 15.43 -6.26
CA PRO A 83 -4.20 16.30 -5.93
C PRO A 83 -4.35 17.71 -6.58
N PRO A 84 -3.72 18.76 -6.04
CA PRO A 84 -2.83 18.77 -4.86
C PRO A 84 -3.60 18.54 -3.55
N TYR A 85 -3.04 17.71 -2.68
CA TYR A 85 -3.71 17.30 -1.45
C TYR A 85 -3.61 18.33 -0.35
N GLN A 86 -4.76 18.94 -0.01
CA GLN A 86 -4.85 19.90 1.09
C GLN A 86 -4.77 19.15 2.43
N VAL A 87 -3.75 19.45 3.23
CA VAL A 87 -3.50 18.87 4.56
C VAL A 87 -3.63 19.97 5.60
N LEU A 88 -4.66 19.87 6.43
CA LEU A 88 -4.87 20.78 7.56
C LEU A 88 -4.01 20.32 8.75
N LEU A 89 -3.06 21.17 9.14
CA LEU A 89 -2.13 20.95 10.24
C LEU A 89 -2.74 21.37 11.59
N ASP A 90 -2.64 20.49 12.57
CA ASP A 90 -2.89 20.76 13.99
C ASP A 90 -1.56 21.02 14.74
N GLY A 91 -1.62 21.83 15.80
CA GLY A 91 -0.45 22.19 16.61
C GLY A 91 0.19 20.97 17.29
N THR A 92 -0.63 20.00 17.71
CA THR A 92 -0.16 18.74 18.30
C THR A 92 0.70 17.92 17.32
N PHE A 93 0.36 17.93 16.04
CA PHE A 93 1.10 17.23 14.98
C PHE A 93 2.37 17.99 14.59
N ALA A 94 2.34 19.33 14.56
CA ALA A 94 3.54 20.14 14.36
C ALA A 94 4.59 19.92 15.47
N MET A 95 4.14 19.84 16.74
CA MET A 95 5.02 19.52 17.87
C MET A 95 5.59 18.10 17.78
N ALA A 96 4.76 17.11 17.43
CA ALA A 96 5.25 15.74 17.20
C ALA A 96 6.22 15.65 16.00
N ALA A 97 6.01 16.43 14.94
CA ALA A 97 6.93 16.50 13.80
C ALA A 97 8.31 17.06 14.21
N LEU A 98 8.34 18.10 15.06
CA LEU A 98 9.56 18.65 15.63
C LEU A 98 10.30 17.63 16.50
N GLN A 99 9.60 16.98 17.44
CA GLN A 99 10.17 15.94 18.32
C GLN A 99 10.78 14.77 17.52
N ASN A 100 10.10 14.31 16.47
CA ASN A 100 10.54 13.21 15.63
C ASN A 100 11.50 13.65 14.50
N LYS A 101 11.87 14.94 14.42
CA LYS A 101 12.73 15.55 13.40
C LYS A 101 12.27 15.29 11.95
N ILE A 102 10.98 15.51 11.69
CA ILE A 102 10.32 15.23 10.40
C ILE A 102 10.07 16.53 9.62
N ASN A 103 10.83 16.75 8.53
CA ASN A 103 10.62 17.85 7.58
C ASN A 103 9.28 17.70 6.83
N LEU A 104 8.17 18.26 7.35
CA LEU A 104 6.82 18.03 6.81
C LEU A 104 6.69 18.34 5.30
N ARG A 105 7.26 19.47 4.85
CA ARG A 105 7.24 19.92 3.44
C ARG A 105 7.86 18.91 2.47
N GLU A 106 8.87 18.14 2.89
CA GLU A 106 9.40 17.02 2.09
C GLU A 106 8.62 15.72 2.30
N GLN A 107 8.32 15.40 3.56
CA GLN A 107 7.94 14.05 3.95
C GLN A 107 6.46 13.75 3.68
N MET A 108 5.61 14.77 3.56
CA MET A 108 4.22 14.63 3.15
C MET A 108 4.09 14.21 1.67
N PRO A 109 4.65 14.93 0.67
CA PRO A 109 4.65 14.46 -0.72
C PRO A 109 5.32 13.08 -0.89
N LYS A 110 6.46 12.86 -0.22
CA LYS A 110 7.19 11.57 -0.22
C LYS A 110 6.40 10.42 0.42
N TYR A 111 5.36 10.69 1.22
CA TYR A 111 4.50 9.66 1.81
C TYR A 111 3.21 9.42 1.02
N LEU A 112 2.52 10.49 0.59
CA LEU A 112 1.27 10.39 -0.17
C LEU A 112 1.48 10.05 -1.66
N ASN A 113 2.70 10.20 -2.19
CA ASN A 113 3.05 9.99 -3.61
C ASN A 113 2.18 10.89 -4.52
N ALA A 114 2.06 12.16 -4.14
CA ALA A 114 1.29 13.20 -4.80
C ALA A 114 1.82 14.58 -4.35
N GLU A 115 1.39 15.64 -5.04
CA GLU A 115 1.56 17.02 -4.56
C GLU A 115 0.67 17.28 -3.33
N VAL A 116 1.13 18.14 -2.42
CA VAL A 116 0.51 18.35 -1.10
C VAL A 116 0.61 19.82 -0.68
N ASP A 117 -0.54 20.46 -0.50
CA ASP A 117 -0.70 21.79 0.09
C ASP A 117 -0.86 21.65 1.60
N ILE A 118 0.17 21.98 2.38
CA ILE A 118 0.07 21.98 3.85
C ILE A 118 -0.45 23.35 4.29
N ARG A 119 -1.56 23.38 5.04
CA ARG A 119 -2.25 24.59 5.50
C ARG A 119 -2.52 24.55 7.00
N VAL A 120 -2.56 25.70 7.66
CA VAL A 120 -2.83 25.83 9.11
C VAL A 120 -4.02 26.75 9.33
N THR A 121 -4.87 26.49 10.32
CA THR A 121 -5.97 27.41 10.65
C THR A 121 -5.46 28.60 11.46
N SER A 122 -6.08 29.78 11.30
CA SER A 122 -5.81 30.93 12.18
C SER A 122 -6.23 30.71 13.64
N CYS A 123 -6.99 29.65 13.93
CA CYS A 123 -7.29 29.20 15.29
C CYS A 123 -6.12 28.43 15.90
N VAL A 124 -5.54 27.45 15.18
CA VAL A 124 -4.32 26.73 15.59
C VAL A 124 -3.16 27.70 15.82
N LEU A 125 -2.98 28.70 14.96
CA LEU A 125 -1.92 29.70 15.15
C LEU A 125 -2.07 30.51 16.45
N LYS A 126 -3.31 30.88 16.81
CA LYS A 126 -3.59 31.63 18.05
C LYS A 126 -3.48 30.79 19.30
N GLU A 127 -3.97 29.55 19.27
CA GLU A 127 -3.81 28.59 20.37
C GLU A 127 -2.32 28.31 20.65
N LEU A 128 -1.49 28.21 19.61
CA LEU A 128 -0.04 28.10 19.74
C LEU A 128 0.65 29.39 20.21
N GLU A 129 0.07 30.56 19.96
CA GLU A 129 0.55 31.85 20.49
C GLU A 129 0.21 32.02 21.98
N GLU A 130 -1.01 31.64 22.37
CA GLU A 130 -1.50 31.68 23.76
C GLU A 130 -0.77 30.69 24.67
N LEU A 131 -0.37 29.51 24.16
CA LEU A 131 0.43 28.51 24.88
C LEU A 131 1.93 28.86 25.00
N GLY A 132 2.39 29.94 24.35
CA GLY A 132 3.67 30.59 24.62
C GLY A 132 4.93 29.76 24.31
N SER A 133 5.98 29.99 25.11
CA SER A 133 7.36 29.58 24.80
C SER A 133 7.55 28.06 24.64
N ALA A 134 6.79 27.24 25.36
CA ALA A 134 6.88 25.78 25.32
C ALA A 134 6.56 25.19 23.93
N LEU A 135 5.71 25.87 23.14
CA LEU A 135 5.32 25.43 21.79
C LEU A 135 5.86 26.34 20.67
N TYR A 136 6.77 27.27 20.98
CA TYR A 136 7.36 28.21 20.01
C TYR A 136 7.93 27.52 18.76
N GLY A 137 8.54 26.34 18.90
CA GLY A 137 9.04 25.56 17.76
C GLY A 137 7.93 25.02 16.85
N ALA A 138 6.78 24.61 17.40
CA ALA A 138 5.61 24.19 16.64
C ALA A 138 4.94 25.39 15.95
N LEU A 139 4.81 26.52 16.67
CA LEU A 139 4.36 27.80 16.14
C LEU A 139 5.21 28.25 14.94
N HIS A 140 6.54 28.17 15.03
CA HIS A 140 7.43 28.55 13.94
C HIS A 140 7.25 27.66 12.71
N ILE A 141 7.11 26.33 12.89
CA ILE A 141 6.77 25.40 11.79
C ILE A 141 5.42 25.75 11.16
N CYS A 142 4.39 26.02 11.96
CA CYS A 142 3.07 26.39 11.47
C CYS A 142 3.06 27.70 10.67
N LYS A 143 3.90 28.69 11.03
CA LYS A 143 4.04 29.95 10.29
C LYS A 143 4.81 29.84 8.97
N GLN A 144 5.35 28.66 8.62
CA GLN A 144 5.97 28.37 7.32
C GLN A 144 4.99 27.76 6.29
N PHE A 145 3.69 27.74 6.59
CA PHE A 145 2.62 27.13 5.78
C PHE A 145 1.44 28.09 5.59
N ASP A 146 0.63 27.84 4.57
CA ASP A 146 -0.44 28.77 4.17
C ASP A 146 -1.58 28.79 5.20
N VAL A 147 -2.14 29.97 5.48
CA VAL A 147 -3.19 30.12 6.49
C VAL A 147 -4.57 29.93 5.87
N GLU A 148 -5.28 28.87 6.26
CA GLU A 148 -6.62 28.56 5.78
C GLU A 148 -7.68 29.40 6.51
N SER A 149 -8.66 29.86 5.75
CA SER A 149 -9.73 30.75 6.19
C SER A 149 -10.74 30.01 7.08
N CYS A 150 -10.78 30.35 8.36
CA CYS A 150 -11.69 29.72 9.31
C CYS A 150 -13.15 30.11 8.99
N PRO A 151 -14.06 29.14 8.74
CA PRO A 151 -15.42 29.42 8.27
C PRO A 151 -16.39 29.81 9.40
N HIS A 152 -15.87 30.43 10.47
CA HIS A 152 -16.59 30.92 11.65
C HIS A 152 -15.95 32.20 12.18
N LYS A 153 -16.76 33.01 12.87
CA LYS A 153 -16.33 34.14 13.71
C LYS A 153 -17.13 34.06 15.01
N PRO A 154 -16.57 34.36 16.19
CA PRO A 154 -15.15 34.67 16.46
C PRO A 154 -14.23 33.44 16.26
N VAL A 155 -12.95 33.61 16.59
CA VAL A 155 -11.97 32.52 16.77
C VAL A 155 -12.47 31.58 17.87
N ARG A 156 -12.05 30.31 17.79
CA ARG A 156 -12.38 29.22 18.73
C ARG A 156 -11.09 28.43 18.99
N THR A 157 -11.13 27.46 19.92
CA THR A 157 -10.08 26.45 20.06
C THR A 157 -9.85 25.71 18.74
N ALA A 158 -8.63 25.23 18.51
CA ALA A 158 -8.27 24.46 17.32
C ALA A 158 -9.17 23.22 17.18
N VAL A 159 -9.42 22.54 18.29
CA VAL A 159 -10.29 21.36 18.37
C VAL A 159 -11.70 21.66 17.85
N GLU A 160 -12.32 22.78 18.23
CA GLU A 160 -13.61 23.20 17.67
C GLU A 160 -13.53 23.61 16.21
N CYS A 161 -12.51 24.40 15.84
CA CYS A 161 -12.29 24.86 14.47
C CYS A 161 -12.21 23.68 13.50
N ILE A 162 -11.39 22.68 13.83
CA ILE A 162 -11.16 21.48 13.04
C ILE A 162 -12.42 20.59 12.98
N LYS A 163 -13.08 20.34 14.13
CA LYS A 163 -14.37 19.61 14.17
C LYS A 163 -15.43 20.30 13.29
N HIS A 164 -15.45 21.63 13.25
CA HIS A 164 -16.38 22.41 12.44
C HIS A 164 -16.02 22.42 10.93
N MET A 165 -14.72 22.49 10.58
CA MET A 165 -14.27 22.37 9.18
C MET A 165 -14.57 20.98 8.60
N ALA A 166 -14.27 19.91 9.33
CA ALA A 166 -14.57 18.55 8.91
C ALA A 166 -16.08 18.32 8.64
N ARG A 167 -16.96 18.90 9.47
CA ARG A 167 -18.41 18.85 9.24
C ARG A 167 -18.86 19.59 7.96
N ARG A 168 -18.12 20.61 7.50
CA ARG A 168 -18.42 21.35 6.26
C ARG A 168 -17.75 20.75 5.00
N MET A 169 -16.80 19.83 5.16
CA MET A 169 -16.04 19.16 4.09
C MET A 169 -16.94 18.59 2.97
N LYS A 170 -18.09 17.99 3.31
CA LYS A 170 -19.07 17.37 2.38
C LYS A 170 -19.58 18.27 1.22
N ARG A 171 -19.29 19.58 1.21
CA ARG A 171 -19.82 20.54 0.20
C ARG A 171 -18.79 21.36 -0.57
N ARG A 172 -17.48 21.26 -0.29
CA ARG A 172 -16.48 22.20 -0.86
C ARG A 172 -15.13 21.60 -1.24
N ALA A 173 -14.37 21.13 -0.26
CA ALA A 173 -12.99 20.69 -0.44
C ALA A 173 -12.69 19.55 0.54
N THR A 174 -11.86 18.60 0.13
CA THR A 174 -11.55 17.39 0.90
C THR A 174 -10.14 17.48 1.51
N TYR A 175 -10.11 17.84 2.79
CA TYR A 175 -8.88 17.95 3.57
C TYR A 175 -8.45 16.62 4.18
N PHE A 176 -7.14 16.37 4.22
CA PHE A 176 -6.53 15.49 5.22
C PHE A 176 -6.36 16.25 6.53
N PHE A 177 -6.62 15.60 7.66
CA PHE A 177 -6.43 16.21 8.98
C PHE A 177 -5.22 15.58 9.67
N ALA A 178 -4.20 16.40 9.94
CA ALA A 178 -2.95 15.98 10.56
C ALA A 178 -2.93 16.38 12.04
N THR A 179 -3.28 15.45 12.94
CA THR A 179 -3.39 15.66 14.39
C THR A 179 -2.78 14.49 15.17
N GLN A 180 -2.44 14.73 16.44
CA GLN A 180 -2.02 13.71 17.41
C GLN A 180 -2.97 13.60 18.61
N ASP A 181 -4.00 14.45 18.71
CA ASP A 181 -5.02 14.34 19.74
C ASP A 181 -5.97 13.16 19.46
N ASN A 182 -6.24 12.35 20.50
CA ASN A 182 -7.16 11.23 20.42
C ASN A 182 -8.62 11.70 20.38
N GLU A 183 -9.00 12.73 21.15
CA GLU A 183 -10.40 13.19 21.22
C GLU A 183 -10.85 13.81 19.90
N LEU A 184 -10.00 14.63 19.28
CA LEU A 184 -10.17 15.14 17.93
C LEU A 184 -10.17 14.01 16.91
N THR A 185 -9.25 13.03 17.01
CA THR A 185 -9.22 11.87 16.11
C THR A 185 -10.52 11.06 16.16
N GLU A 186 -11.08 10.81 17.35
CA GLU A 186 -12.34 10.08 17.51
C GLU A 186 -13.52 10.89 16.96
N ALA A 187 -13.61 12.18 17.27
CA ALA A 187 -14.65 13.05 16.75
C ALA A 187 -14.59 13.20 15.21
N LEU A 188 -13.39 13.15 14.60
CA LEU A 188 -13.21 13.14 13.15
C LEU A 188 -13.63 11.80 12.52
N LYS A 189 -13.39 10.65 13.20
CA LYS A 189 -13.83 9.32 12.74
C LYS A 189 -15.34 9.17 12.64
N GLN A 190 -16.11 9.92 13.43
CA GLN A 190 -17.57 9.98 13.35
C GLN A 190 -18.09 10.62 12.04
N ILE A 191 -17.22 11.28 11.26
CA ILE A 191 -17.59 11.95 10.01
C ILE A 191 -17.13 11.06 8.82
N PRO A 192 -18.04 10.59 7.94
CA PRO A 192 -17.66 9.76 6.81
C PRO A 192 -16.83 10.56 5.79
N GLY A 193 -15.78 9.93 5.27
CA GLY A 193 -14.96 10.49 4.19
C GLY A 193 -13.77 11.35 4.65
N VAL A 194 -13.48 11.39 5.96
CA VAL A 194 -12.36 12.15 6.54
C VAL A 194 -11.08 11.30 6.64
N PRO A 195 -10.01 11.59 5.87
CA PRO A 195 -8.71 10.94 6.04
C PRO A 195 -7.88 11.63 7.14
N ILE A 196 -7.43 10.84 8.12
CA ILE A 196 -6.63 11.32 9.26
C ILE A 196 -5.17 10.87 9.11
N LEU A 197 -4.25 11.78 9.41
CA LEU A 197 -2.80 11.58 9.45
C LEU A 197 -2.29 11.76 10.88
N PHE A 198 -1.41 10.85 11.32
CA PHE A 198 -0.78 10.87 12.63
C PHE A 198 0.71 10.49 12.53
N ILE A 199 1.50 10.69 13.59
CA ILE A 199 2.93 10.36 13.66
C ILE A 199 3.17 9.31 14.76
N LYS A 200 3.71 8.14 14.37
CA LYS A 200 4.24 7.11 15.29
C LYS A 200 5.50 6.49 14.70
N TYR A 201 6.46 6.11 15.55
CA TYR A 201 7.75 5.49 15.13
C TYR A 201 8.54 6.33 14.10
N ASN A 202 8.76 7.62 14.37
CA ASN A 202 9.44 8.58 13.48
C ASN A 202 8.83 8.68 12.07
N ALA A 203 7.56 8.29 11.90
CA ALA A 203 6.91 8.12 10.61
C ALA A 203 5.49 8.70 10.60
N ILE A 204 5.20 9.49 9.55
CA ILE A 204 3.83 9.89 9.22
C ILE A 204 3.07 8.66 8.72
N LEU A 205 1.86 8.48 9.21
CA LEU A 205 0.97 7.35 8.93
C LEU A 205 -0.46 7.85 8.69
N ILE A 206 -1.11 7.29 7.66
CA ILE A 206 -2.55 7.46 7.44
C ILE A 206 -3.32 6.38 8.21
N ASP A 207 -4.37 6.79 8.93
CA ASP A 207 -5.21 5.83 9.64
C ASP A 207 -6.11 5.02 8.68
N LYS A 208 -6.66 3.92 9.17
CA LYS A 208 -7.71 3.18 8.46
C LYS A 208 -8.92 4.11 8.25
N PRO A 209 -9.70 3.93 7.16
CA PRO A 209 -11.01 4.57 7.06
C PRO A 209 -11.87 4.16 8.27
N SER A 210 -12.67 5.10 8.80
CA SER A 210 -13.57 4.80 9.91
C SER A 210 -14.69 3.84 9.50
N GLU A 211 -15.27 3.14 10.46
CA GLU A 211 -16.39 2.21 10.20
C GLU A 211 -17.57 2.91 9.55
N ILE A 212 -17.86 4.16 9.96
CA ILE A 212 -18.86 5.04 9.35
C ILE A 212 -18.47 5.42 7.91
N THR A 213 -17.18 5.61 7.61
CA THR A 213 -16.71 5.81 6.23
C THR A 213 -16.90 4.55 5.38
N ILE A 214 -16.67 3.36 5.94
CA ILE A 214 -16.88 2.07 5.25
C ILE A 214 -18.38 1.86 4.98
N GLN A 215 -19.24 2.08 5.99
CA GLN A 215 -20.69 2.00 5.84
C GLN A 215 -21.23 2.98 4.79
N GLU A 216 -20.72 4.21 4.70
CA GLU A 216 -21.10 5.18 3.66
C GLU A 216 -20.68 4.74 2.24
N ILE A 217 -19.66 3.88 2.11
CA ILE A 217 -19.21 3.27 0.84
C ILE A 217 -20.01 2.00 0.51
N GLU A 218 -20.37 1.20 1.52
CA GLU A 218 -21.10 -0.07 1.36
C GLU A 218 -22.60 0.13 1.15
N LYS A 219 -23.17 1.28 1.53
CA LYS A 219 -24.52 1.68 1.11
C LYS A 219 -24.63 1.60 -0.42
N PRO A 220 -25.62 0.90 -0.97
CA PRO A 220 -25.86 0.93 -2.41
C PRO A 220 -26.22 2.36 -2.80
N LYS A 221 -25.33 3.03 -3.53
CA LYS A 221 -25.65 4.31 -4.20
C LYS A 221 -26.88 4.06 -5.06
N ASP A 222 -27.87 4.94 -5.00
CA ASP A 222 -29.21 4.71 -5.56
C ASP A 222 -29.18 4.40 -7.08
N GLN A 223 -28.14 4.88 -7.76
CA GLN A 223 -27.73 4.51 -9.11
C GLN A 223 -27.65 2.99 -9.37
N LEU A 224 -27.32 2.16 -8.38
CA LEU A 224 -27.32 0.69 -8.53
C LEU A 224 -28.72 0.11 -8.56
N THR A 225 -29.65 0.66 -7.78
CA THR A 225 -31.09 0.32 -7.86
C THR A 225 -31.68 0.84 -9.17
N GLU A 226 -31.45 2.11 -9.52
CA GLU A 226 -31.87 2.73 -10.80
C GLU A 226 -31.35 1.94 -12.01
N ILE A 227 -30.05 1.58 -12.06
CA ILE A 227 -29.46 0.80 -13.16
C ILE A 227 -30.06 -0.62 -13.22
N ASN A 228 -30.41 -1.23 -12.09
CA ASN A 228 -31.06 -2.54 -12.06
C ASN A 228 -32.54 -2.47 -12.46
N GLU A 229 -33.22 -1.37 -12.14
CA GLU A 229 -34.61 -1.10 -12.57
C GLU A 229 -34.68 -0.76 -14.07
N LEU A 230 -33.78 0.08 -14.57
CA LEU A 230 -33.60 0.35 -15.99
C LEU A 230 -33.24 -0.93 -16.77
N LYS A 231 -32.39 -1.81 -16.22
CA LYS A 231 -32.12 -3.13 -16.82
C LYS A 231 -33.38 -3.99 -16.88
N LYS A 232 -34.15 -4.09 -15.79
CA LYS A 232 -35.44 -4.81 -15.77
C LYS A 232 -36.44 -4.24 -16.78
N ALA A 233 -36.48 -2.93 -16.95
CA ALA A 233 -37.37 -2.26 -17.89
C ALA A 233 -36.96 -2.47 -19.36
N ILE A 234 -35.65 -2.51 -19.66
CA ILE A 234 -35.12 -2.61 -21.03
C ILE A 234 -34.95 -4.07 -21.49
N PHE A 235 -34.52 -4.98 -20.61
CA PHE A 235 -34.24 -6.39 -20.94
C PHE A 235 -35.28 -7.38 -20.39
N GLY A 236 -36.26 -6.91 -19.62
CA GLY A 236 -37.15 -7.78 -18.83
C GLY A 236 -36.47 -8.32 -17.57
N GLU A 237 -37.16 -9.19 -16.84
CA GLU A 237 -36.48 -10.01 -15.82
C GLU A 237 -35.61 -11.06 -16.52
N ASP A 238 -34.30 -11.05 -16.24
CA ASP A 238 -33.40 -12.18 -16.54
C ASP A 238 -34.03 -13.48 -16.02
N GLU A 239 -34.41 -14.39 -16.93
CA GLU A 239 -34.92 -15.72 -16.55
C GLU A 239 -33.89 -16.40 -15.64
N LYS A 240 -34.16 -16.44 -14.32
CA LYS A 240 -33.27 -17.00 -13.29
C LYS A 240 -32.67 -18.30 -13.80
N PRO A 241 -31.37 -18.36 -14.13
CA PRO A 241 -30.87 -19.29 -15.14
C PRO A 241 -31.18 -20.72 -14.75
N ARG A 242 -32.23 -21.28 -15.38
CA ARG A 242 -32.87 -22.55 -14.98
C ARG A 242 -31.76 -23.59 -14.83
N ARG A 243 -31.47 -24.01 -13.58
CA ARG A 243 -30.27 -24.77 -13.21
C ARG A 243 -30.08 -25.93 -14.19
N LYS A 244 -29.22 -25.75 -15.20
CA LYS A 244 -29.05 -26.73 -16.29
C LYS A 244 -28.58 -28.02 -15.62
N ARG A 245 -29.49 -29.02 -15.54
CA ARG A 245 -29.25 -30.32 -14.87
C ARG A 245 -27.85 -30.78 -15.28
N LYS A 246 -26.98 -31.06 -14.29
CA LYS A 246 -25.52 -31.25 -14.47
C LYS A 246 -25.24 -32.21 -15.63
N ARG A 247 -25.11 -31.68 -16.86
CA ARG A 247 -24.67 -32.47 -18.01
C ARG A 247 -23.24 -32.93 -17.70
N PRO A 248 -22.86 -34.17 -18.04
CA PRO A 248 -21.49 -34.62 -17.86
C PRO A 248 -20.53 -33.57 -18.42
N LYS A 249 -19.58 -33.10 -17.60
CA LYS A 249 -18.57 -32.14 -18.07
C LYS A 249 -17.80 -32.85 -19.17
N GLY A 250 -17.92 -32.37 -20.41
CA GLY A 250 -17.04 -32.82 -21.49
C GLY A 250 -15.58 -32.66 -21.05
N PRO A 251 -14.67 -33.56 -21.46
CA PRO A 251 -13.28 -33.50 -21.03
C PRO A 251 -12.71 -32.11 -21.35
N ASN A 252 -12.08 -31.49 -20.35
CA ASN A 252 -11.46 -30.18 -20.48
C ASN A 252 -10.59 -30.15 -21.75
N PRO A 253 -10.76 -29.17 -22.66
CA PRO A 253 -10.00 -29.13 -23.92
C PRO A 253 -8.48 -29.07 -23.70
N LEU A 254 -8.01 -28.57 -22.55
CA LEU A 254 -6.60 -28.58 -22.15
C LEU A 254 -6.09 -29.95 -21.64
N SER A 255 -7.00 -30.90 -21.36
CA SER A 255 -6.67 -32.25 -20.86
C SER A 255 -6.64 -33.32 -21.96
N VAL A 256 -7.02 -32.99 -23.19
CA VAL A 256 -6.90 -33.93 -24.33
C VAL A 256 -5.45 -33.94 -24.85
N LYS A 257 -4.69 -34.97 -24.48
CA LYS A 257 -3.34 -35.20 -25.05
C LYS A 257 -3.45 -35.31 -26.58
N LYS A 258 -2.77 -34.41 -27.31
CA LYS A 258 -2.79 -34.37 -28.79
C LYS A 258 -2.51 -35.76 -29.37
N LYS A 259 -3.41 -36.26 -30.23
CA LYS A 259 -3.32 -37.59 -30.85
C LYS A 259 -2.04 -37.67 -31.69
N LYS A 260 -1.02 -38.39 -31.21
CA LYS A 260 0.20 -38.67 -31.98
C LYS A 260 -0.20 -39.37 -33.28
N LYS A 261 0.15 -38.79 -34.44
CA LYS A 261 0.12 -39.53 -35.71
C LYS A 261 1.09 -40.72 -35.56
N LYS A 262 0.57 -41.95 -35.56
CA LYS A 262 1.43 -43.11 -35.84
C LYS A 262 1.86 -42.98 -37.30
N ILE A 263 3.15 -42.85 -37.54
CA ILE A 263 3.71 -43.04 -38.88
C ILE A 263 3.48 -44.51 -39.24
N GLN A 264 2.64 -44.77 -40.23
CA GLN A 264 2.54 -46.10 -40.82
C GLN A 264 3.74 -46.27 -41.76
N LEU A 265 4.81 -46.87 -41.26
CA LEU A 265 5.80 -47.47 -42.14
C LEU A 265 5.16 -48.72 -42.75
N THR A 266 4.90 -48.68 -44.06
CA THR A 266 4.46 -49.82 -44.85
C THR A 266 5.59 -50.85 -44.96
N SER A 267 5.27 -52.12 -44.74
CA SER A 267 6.26 -53.19 -44.54
C SER A 267 6.47 -54.05 -45.80
N ILE A 268 7.68 -54.00 -46.37
CA ILE A 268 8.19 -54.85 -47.47
C ILE A 268 9.71 -55.02 -47.23
N GLN A 269 10.33 -56.20 -47.27
CA GLN A 269 9.86 -57.60 -47.16
C GLN A 269 10.93 -58.43 -46.40
N PRO A 270 10.64 -59.63 -45.85
CA PRO A 270 11.51 -60.27 -44.86
C PRO A 270 12.50 -61.33 -45.40
N ALA A 271 13.78 -61.20 -45.05
CA ALA A 271 14.77 -62.28 -45.05
C ALA A 271 15.98 -61.90 -44.16
N ALA A 272 16.73 -62.82 -43.53
CA ALA A 272 16.42 -64.18 -43.03
C ALA A 272 17.56 -64.63 -42.07
N LYS A 273 17.25 -65.43 -41.03
CA LYS A 273 18.21 -66.22 -40.18
C LYS A 273 19.18 -65.37 -39.32
N THR A 274 19.80 -65.83 -38.21
CA THR A 274 19.45 -66.83 -37.16
C THR A 274 20.36 -66.63 -35.93
N SER A 275 19.87 -66.96 -34.73
CA SER A 275 20.68 -67.31 -33.53
C SER A 275 21.43 -66.14 -32.82
N ARG A 276 21.91 -66.22 -31.55
CA ARG A 276 21.79 -67.26 -30.50
C ARG A 276 21.97 -66.67 -29.07
N LYS A 277 20.99 -66.91 -28.19
CA LYS A 277 21.03 -67.20 -26.74
C LYS A 277 22.20 -66.68 -25.83
N ARG A 278 21.75 -66.07 -24.70
CA ARG A 278 22.23 -66.17 -23.28
C ARG A 278 23.48 -65.36 -22.85
N ARG A 279 23.76 -65.06 -21.55
CA ARG A 279 23.00 -64.79 -20.27
C ARG A 279 23.91 -65.09 -19.05
N ARG A 280 24.24 -64.12 -18.16
CA ARG A 280 24.59 -64.38 -16.72
C ARG A 280 24.90 -63.14 -15.86
N LYS A 281 24.26 -63.08 -14.66
CA LYS A 281 24.78 -62.64 -13.32
C LYS A 281 25.25 -61.16 -13.16
N LYS A 282 25.33 -60.58 -11.94
CA LYS A 282 25.15 -61.08 -10.55
C LYS A 282 24.75 -59.94 -9.57
N LYS A 283 24.06 -60.28 -8.45
CA LYS A 283 24.12 -59.74 -7.07
C LYS A 283 24.02 -58.20 -6.81
N THR A 284 23.34 -57.66 -5.80
CA THR A 284 22.22 -58.08 -4.88
C THR A 284 21.69 -56.77 -4.23
N GLU A 285 21.34 -56.49 -2.96
CA GLU A 285 21.14 -57.08 -1.59
C GLU A 285 20.27 -56.00 -0.83
N ARG A 286 19.62 -56.10 0.36
CA ARG A 286 19.43 -57.08 1.45
C ARG A 286 18.27 -56.55 2.36
N GLU A 287 17.47 -57.41 3.02
CA GLU A 287 16.58 -57.11 4.21
C GLU A 287 15.42 -56.07 4.06
N GLU A 288 14.29 -56.10 4.81
CA GLU A 288 13.74 -57.05 5.82
C GLU A 288 12.18 -56.95 5.89
N GLN A 289 11.54 -57.90 6.60
CA GLN A 289 10.09 -58.13 6.78
C GLN A 289 9.32 -58.71 5.57
#